data_AF-A0A956ACN4-F1
#
_entry.id   AF-A0A956ACN4-F1
#
_cell.length_a   1.000
_cell.length_b   1.000
_cell.length_c   1.000
_cell.angle_alpha   90.00
_cell.angle_beta   90.00
_cell.angle_gamma   90.00
#
_symmetry.space_group_name_H-M   'P 1'
#
loop_
_entity.id
_entity.type
_entity.pdbx_description
1 polymer ?
#
loop_
_entity_poly.entity_id
_entity_poly.type
_entity_poly.pdbx_seq_one_letter_code
_entity_poly.pdbx_strand_id
1 'polypeptide(L)'
;MKTREIYRTIGLGAVLLWLVACGSAATSLGGDTSGVDGSGSSATIDGVPAPDTAETPDATVVQSDDTAETPDRVTRLGDVTTGLGDVTTGLGDVTTTAKPIDQVLTCGKPASAGGLSEGKQPDKLRRHDIDLARFPNALCNDGTGAVFFYRPYVGEANRNRWVIQLQGGGSCHSADSCARRWCSIETNFGMTQMSNRLTPKNGIDGQGILARRGDNPLGNYNHVYIHYCSSDSWSGTRGPIDVTVADPAGQKGEVTFQLQFNGRRIVDAVIATLRRDDTPPLLYDNGELPDLDDAEFVLFAGASAGGGGVINNADHVREILESHNGGCQNGSGCALRVVALIDSSFGPDDAGLDMSTTTLCNEQQICDYETLMKVELSQGSVPLWAPDTDKSCWEWHAAHAPETSWQCVDGNHKLLHHVTTPFFVRMGLTDSLISGNYIEAGFSVPGQGPLTLKLFAQLVRQQLLALPTIRQTAEEGDLMPVAPGVFGPPCSRHETLSSTPDTFDVTLQSDGTPYTMLDTLFAWLSGQEPAALVTDGLKSFTCP
;
A
#
# COMPACT_ATOMS: atom_id res chain seq x y z
N MET A 1 -34.96 -31.32 5.32
CA MET A 1 -35.59 -30.91 4.05
C MET A 1 -36.15 -29.47 4.06
N LYS A 2 -35.60 -28.55 4.88
CA LYS A 2 -35.91 -27.10 4.85
C LYS A 2 -34.66 -26.30 5.22
N THR A 3 -33.66 -26.27 4.33
CA THR A 3 -32.36 -25.61 4.58
C THR A 3 -31.57 -25.32 3.28
N ARG A 4 -32.23 -25.26 2.11
CA ARG A 4 -31.56 -25.25 0.79
C ARG A 4 -32.01 -24.13 -0.16
N GLU A 5 -32.67 -23.10 0.34
CA GLU A 5 -33.48 -22.19 -0.51
C GLU A 5 -33.31 -20.69 -0.20
N ILE A 6 -32.16 -20.28 0.34
CA ILE A 6 -31.84 -18.86 0.62
C ILE A 6 -30.55 -18.38 -0.10
N TYR A 7 -29.73 -19.28 -0.66
CA TYR A 7 -28.52 -18.92 -1.43
C TYR A 7 -28.79 -18.77 -2.93
N ARG A 8 -29.59 -17.76 -3.30
CA ARG A 8 -29.75 -17.27 -4.67
C ARG A 8 -30.01 -15.76 -4.65
N THR A 9 -28.94 -14.98 -4.51
CA THR A 9 -28.67 -13.63 -5.09
C THR A 9 -27.38 -13.15 -4.42
N ILE A 10 -26.23 -13.53 -4.97
CA ILE A 10 -24.93 -12.93 -4.66
C ILE A 10 -24.41 -12.41 -5.99
N GLY A 11 -24.15 -11.10 -6.06
CA GLY A 11 -23.67 -10.45 -7.28
C GLY A 11 -22.22 -10.79 -7.60
N LEU A 12 -21.79 -10.55 -8.84
CA LEU A 12 -20.49 -10.97 -9.36
C LEU A 12 -19.27 -10.39 -8.62
N GLY A 13 -19.38 -9.24 -7.94
CA GLY A 13 -18.28 -8.61 -7.20
C GLY A 13 -18.00 -9.18 -5.79
N ALA A 14 -18.17 -10.49 -5.57
CA ALA A 14 -18.25 -11.08 -4.23
C ALA A 14 -17.14 -12.07 -3.85
N VAL A 15 -16.12 -12.36 -4.68
CA VAL A 15 -15.18 -13.48 -4.39
C VAL A 15 -13.68 -13.17 -4.57
N LEU A 16 -13.27 -11.94 -4.93
CA LEU A 16 -11.95 -11.42 -4.47
C LEU A 16 -11.96 -11.08 -2.96
N LEU A 17 -13.06 -11.42 -2.26
CA LEU A 17 -13.39 -11.07 -0.88
C LEU A 17 -12.48 -11.63 0.20
N TRP A 18 -11.60 -12.57 -0.12
CA TRP A 18 -10.71 -13.20 0.87
C TRP A 18 -9.23 -12.83 0.71
N LEU A 19 -8.73 -12.50 -0.48
CA LEU A 19 -7.26 -12.37 -0.67
C LEU A 19 -6.60 -11.19 0.08
N VAL A 20 -7.35 -10.12 0.39
CA VAL A 20 -6.84 -8.90 1.07
C VAL A 20 -7.69 -8.44 2.26
N ALA A 21 -8.87 -9.03 2.51
CA ALA A 21 -9.94 -8.34 3.27
C ALA A 21 -10.48 -8.99 4.57
N CYS A 22 -10.29 -10.30 4.84
CA CYS A 22 -11.02 -10.97 5.92
C CYS A 22 -10.24 -12.09 6.67
N GLY A 23 -9.39 -11.72 7.64
CA GLY A 23 -8.83 -12.68 8.60
C GLY A 23 -9.73 -12.88 9.81
N SER A 24 -10.22 -14.10 10.08
CA SER A 24 -10.99 -14.42 11.30
C SER A 24 -10.07 -14.66 12.50
N ALA A 25 -10.26 -13.95 13.61
CA ALA A 25 -9.37 -14.05 14.77
C ALA A 25 -9.56 -15.37 15.54
N ALA A 26 -8.53 -16.23 15.56
CA ALA A 26 -8.42 -17.35 16.49
C ALA A 26 -7.83 -16.88 17.84
N THR A 27 -8.56 -17.10 18.93
CA THR A 27 -8.16 -16.69 20.29
C THR A 27 -7.00 -17.55 20.84
N SER A 28 -5.85 -16.94 21.16
CA SER A 28 -4.78 -17.60 21.91
C SER A 28 -4.98 -17.45 23.43
N LEU A 29 -5.10 -18.56 24.15
CA LEU A 29 -5.00 -18.60 25.61
C LEU A 29 -3.52 -18.53 26.04
N GLY A 30 -3.22 -17.81 27.12
CA GLY A 30 -1.86 -17.62 27.65
C GLY A 30 -1.50 -18.52 28.84
N GLY A 31 -0.24 -18.41 29.28
CA GLY A 31 0.40 -19.21 30.35
C GLY A 31 1.36 -20.27 29.77
N ASP A 32 2.59 -20.47 30.23
CA ASP A 32 3.24 -19.99 31.47
C ASP A 32 4.75 -19.73 31.30
N THR A 33 5.33 -18.98 32.25
CA THR A 33 6.75 -18.57 32.29
C THR A 33 7.62 -19.41 33.23
N SER A 34 8.79 -19.84 32.73
CA SER A 34 10.03 -20.09 33.49
C SER A 34 11.18 -20.22 32.46
N GLY A 35 12.37 -19.64 32.57
CA GLY A 35 13.07 -19.04 33.71
C GLY A 35 14.35 -19.85 33.99
N VAL A 36 15.55 -19.24 33.82
CA VAL A 36 16.86 -19.55 34.47
C VAL A 36 17.98 -18.71 33.82
N ASP A 37 18.96 -18.32 34.64
CA ASP A 37 20.06 -17.40 34.36
C ASP A 37 21.22 -17.95 33.49
N GLY A 38 22.09 -17.05 32.99
CA GLY A 38 23.33 -17.41 32.29
C GLY A 38 24.28 -16.24 32.01
N SER A 39 25.09 -15.84 32.98
CA SER A 39 26.10 -14.76 32.88
C SER A 39 27.36 -15.14 32.06
N GLY A 40 27.95 -14.22 31.28
CA GLY A 40 29.22 -14.46 30.58
C GLY A 40 29.95 -13.19 30.08
N SER A 41 31.05 -12.82 30.73
CA SER A 41 31.82 -11.56 30.59
C SER A 41 32.66 -11.39 29.30
N SER A 42 32.66 -10.16 28.76
CA SER A 42 33.77 -9.36 28.16
C SER A 42 34.94 -10.00 27.38
N ALA A 43 35.29 -9.40 26.24
CA ALA A 43 36.63 -8.77 26.02
C ALA A 43 36.67 -7.86 24.77
N THR A 44 37.22 -6.66 24.93
CA THR A 44 37.64 -5.70 23.88
C THR A 44 39.06 -6.00 23.37
N ILE A 45 39.38 -5.73 22.09
CA ILE A 45 40.67 -5.15 21.60
C ILE A 45 40.42 -4.38 20.28
N ASP A 46 41.12 -3.26 20.10
CA ASP A 46 41.11 -2.32 18.95
C ASP A 46 41.86 -2.81 17.68
N GLY A 47 41.75 -2.07 16.55
CA GLY A 47 42.83 -2.05 15.54
C GLY A 47 42.46 -1.82 14.06
N VAL A 48 42.21 -0.56 13.67
CA VAL A 48 42.15 -0.07 12.27
C VAL A 48 43.60 0.27 11.80
N PRO A 49 44.06 -0.05 10.55
CA PRO A 49 43.87 0.88 9.42
C PRO A 49 43.77 0.30 7.98
N ALA A 50 43.14 1.08 7.11
CA ALA A 50 43.25 1.03 5.64
C ALA A 50 44.59 1.69 5.16
N PRO A 51 45.01 1.55 3.89
CA PRO A 51 44.42 2.32 2.76
C PRO A 51 44.21 1.41 1.51
N ASP A 52 44.00 1.84 0.25
CA ASP A 52 44.12 3.15 -0.42
C ASP A 52 43.15 3.27 -1.65
N THR A 53 43.46 4.14 -2.61
CA THR A 53 42.65 4.64 -3.73
C THR A 53 43.17 4.25 -5.13
N ALA A 54 42.27 4.19 -6.13
CA ALA A 54 42.49 4.45 -7.58
C ALA A 54 41.11 4.45 -8.29
N GLU A 55 40.58 5.59 -8.74
CA GLU A 55 40.82 6.27 -10.04
C GLU A 55 40.21 5.58 -11.28
N THR A 56 39.37 6.35 -11.99
CA THR A 56 38.73 6.06 -13.28
C THR A 56 39.57 6.59 -14.46
N PRO A 57 39.19 6.26 -15.71
CA PRO A 57 39.21 7.34 -16.71
C PRO A 57 37.99 7.40 -17.65
N ASP A 58 37.67 8.64 -17.98
CA ASP A 58 36.88 9.21 -19.08
C ASP A 58 36.56 8.38 -20.34
N ALA A 59 35.36 8.65 -20.91
CA ALA A 59 35.07 8.48 -22.33
C ALA A 59 33.98 9.44 -22.87
N THR A 60 34.40 10.68 -23.20
CA THR A 60 33.95 11.51 -24.33
C THR A 60 32.45 11.66 -24.70
N VAL A 61 31.99 12.90 -24.58
CA VAL A 61 30.79 13.49 -25.22
C VAL A 61 30.81 13.36 -26.76
N VAL A 62 29.65 13.09 -27.35
CA VAL A 62 29.31 13.47 -28.74
C VAL A 62 27.99 14.24 -28.72
N GLN A 63 28.00 15.48 -29.22
CA GLN A 63 26.78 16.25 -29.49
C GLN A 63 26.21 15.87 -30.85
N SER A 64 24.88 15.84 -30.95
CA SER A 64 24.16 16.13 -32.18
C SER A 64 22.96 17.01 -31.84
N ASP A 65 22.96 18.24 -32.33
CA ASP A 65 21.77 19.08 -32.39
C ASP A 65 20.71 18.37 -33.27
N ASP A 66 19.44 18.45 -32.88
CA ASP A 66 18.39 18.68 -33.87
C ASP A 66 17.16 19.34 -33.23
N THR A 67 16.68 20.40 -33.88
CA THR A 67 15.50 21.17 -33.48
C THR A 67 14.32 20.79 -34.39
N ALA A 68 13.15 20.45 -33.85
CA ALA A 68 11.84 20.88 -34.40
C ALA A 68 10.61 20.33 -33.64
N GLU A 69 9.66 21.25 -33.41
CA GLU A 69 8.20 21.13 -33.55
C GLU A 69 7.40 20.02 -32.82
N THR A 70 6.47 20.50 -31.99
CA THR A 70 5.29 19.77 -31.52
C THR A 70 4.28 19.50 -32.65
N PRO A 71 3.44 18.46 -32.50
CA PRO A 71 2.02 18.71 -32.77
C PRO A 71 1.05 18.04 -31.77
N ASP A 72 0.06 18.81 -31.33
CA ASP A 72 -1.18 18.31 -30.72
C ASP A 72 -1.94 17.37 -31.68
N ARG A 73 -2.25 16.15 -31.21
CA ARG A 73 -3.59 15.49 -31.32
C ARG A 73 -3.54 14.01 -30.94
N VAL A 74 -4.02 13.68 -29.74
CA VAL A 74 -4.48 12.31 -29.43
C VAL A 74 -5.95 12.18 -29.83
N THR A 75 -6.18 11.50 -30.96
CA THR A 75 -7.53 11.19 -31.44
C THR A 75 -8.10 10.02 -30.63
N ARG A 76 -9.22 10.21 -29.95
CA ARG A 76 -9.93 9.10 -29.27
C ARG A 76 -10.42 8.09 -30.31
N LEU A 77 -9.98 6.83 -30.18
CA LEU A 77 -10.58 5.69 -30.89
C LEU A 77 -11.82 5.24 -30.10
N GLY A 78 -12.94 5.10 -30.81
CA GLY A 78 -14.24 4.81 -30.20
C GLY A 78 -14.77 3.41 -30.51
N ASP A 79 -15.79 3.04 -29.73
CA ASP A 79 -16.83 2.04 -29.97
C ASP A 79 -16.57 0.91 -30.99
N VAL A 80 -16.39 -0.30 -30.45
CA VAL A 80 -16.88 -1.53 -31.09
C VAL A 80 -17.71 -2.31 -30.07
N THR A 81 -19.02 -2.05 -30.04
CA THR A 81 -19.98 -2.82 -29.24
C THR A 81 -20.99 -3.53 -30.16
N THR A 82 -20.85 -4.85 -30.29
CA THR A 82 -21.93 -5.69 -30.85
C THR A 82 -22.06 -7.02 -30.12
N GLY A 83 -23.10 -7.15 -29.30
CA GLY A 83 -23.86 -8.40 -29.20
C GLY A 83 -23.43 -9.44 -28.16
N LEU A 84 -23.54 -9.11 -26.86
CA LEU A 84 -23.87 -10.09 -25.82
C LEU A 84 -24.97 -9.51 -24.90
N GLY A 85 -25.76 -10.39 -24.28
CA GLY A 85 -27.03 -10.05 -23.64
C GLY A 85 -26.89 -9.18 -22.39
N ASP A 86 -27.78 -8.19 -22.29
CA ASP A 86 -27.84 -7.21 -21.20
C ASP A 86 -28.33 -7.83 -19.88
N VAL A 87 -27.54 -7.65 -18.82
CA VAL A 87 -27.94 -7.86 -17.42
C VAL A 87 -27.50 -6.65 -16.57
N THR A 88 -27.88 -5.46 -17.01
CA THR A 88 -27.80 -4.24 -16.19
C THR A 88 -28.93 -4.20 -15.15
N THR A 89 -28.68 -4.77 -13.97
CA THR A 89 -29.52 -4.51 -12.78
C THR A 89 -28.82 -3.50 -11.86
N GLY A 90 -29.32 -2.25 -11.83
CA GLY A 90 -29.07 -1.35 -10.68
C GLY A 90 -28.53 0.05 -10.95
N LEU A 91 -28.21 0.44 -12.19
CA LEU A 91 -27.82 1.83 -12.51
C LEU A 91 -29.03 2.62 -13.02
N GLY A 92 -29.90 3.03 -12.09
CA GLY A 92 -31.09 3.84 -12.38
C GLY A 92 -30.82 5.34 -12.31
N ASP A 93 -31.28 6.07 -13.31
CA ASP A 93 -31.27 7.55 -13.33
C ASP A 93 -32.38 8.07 -12.39
N VAL A 94 -32.01 8.52 -11.18
CA VAL A 94 -32.96 8.97 -10.15
C VAL A 94 -32.63 10.41 -9.75
N THR A 95 -33.57 11.33 -10.00
CA THR A 95 -33.46 12.78 -9.76
C THR A 95 -33.53 13.20 -8.28
N THR A 96 -33.12 12.33 -7.37
CA THR A 96 -32.86 12.63 -5.95
C THR A 96 -31.63 11.84 -5.53
N THR A 97 -30.48 12.50 -5.43
CA THR A 97 -29.22 11.89 -4.97
C THR A 97 -29.44 11.21 -3.62
N ALA A 98 -29.00 9.95 -3.51
CA ALA A 98 -29.09 9.18 -2.28
C ALA A 98 -28.30 9.86 -1.15
N LYS A 99 -28.64 9.53 0.09
CA LYS A 99 -27.89 10.06 1.25
C LYS A 99 -26.59 9.29 1.45
N PRO A 100 -25.54 9.92 2.01
CA PRO A 100 -24.31 9.22 2.41
C PRO A 100 -24.56 8.00 3.29
N ILE A 101 -23.69 7.00 3.18
CA ILE A 101 -23.78 5.70 3.87
C ILE A 101 -24.10 5.82 5.37
N ASP A 102 -23.54 6.80 6.08
CA ASP A 102 -23.78 6.99 7.52
C ASP A 102 -25.21 7.39 7.89
N GLN A 103 -25.91 8.07 6.97
CA GLN A 103 -27.28 8.52 7.18
C GLN A 103 -28.30 7.42 6.84
N VAL A 104 -27.87 6.34 6.18
CA VAL A 104 -28.71 5.23 5.73
C VAL A 104 -28.44 3.96 6.54
N LEU A 105 -27.17 3.57 6.65
CA LEU A 105 -26.70 2.42 7.42
C LEU A 105 -26.35 2.81 8.86
N THR A 106 -27.35 2.70 9.72
CA THR A 106 -27.25 2.91 11.17
C THR A 106 -26.44 1.82 11.90
N CYS A 107 -25.93 0.81 11.20
CA CYS A 107 -25.13 -0.27 11.77
C CYS A 107 -23.60 -0.01 11.78
N GLY A 108 -23.15 1.20 11.42
CA GLY A 108 -21.75 1.59 11.40
C GLY A 108 -21.03 1.29 12.71
N LYS A 109 -19.88 0.59 12.64
CA LYS A 109 -19.08 0.20 13.82
C LYS A 109 -17.60 0.49 13.61
N PRO A 110 -16.86 0.85 14.69
CA PRO A 110 -15.42 0.90 14.65
C PRO A 110 -14.81 -0.45 14.24
N ALA A 111 -13.71 -0.40 13.49
CA ALA A 111 -12.90 -1.57 13.16
C ALA A 111 -12.25 -2.19 14.40
N SER A 112 -11.98 -3.50 14.36
CA SER A 112 -11.13 -4.17 15.37
C SER A 112 -9.63 -4.02 15.07
N ALA A 113 -9.27 -3.68 13.83
CA ALA A 113 -7.90 -3.45 13.38
C ALA A 113 -7.70 -2.02 12.82
N GLY A 114 -6.44 -1.55 12.81
CA GLY A 114 -6.05 -0.28 12.18
C GLY A 114 -6.65 0.98 12.81
N GLY A 115 -7.05 0.94 14.09
CA GLY A 115 -7.61 2.09 14.80
C GLY A 115 -6.55 3.10 15.25
N LEU A 116 -6.86 4.40 15.16
CA LEU A 116 -5.99 5.48 15.62
C LEU A 116 -6.36 5.92 17.04
N SER A 117 -5.35 6.10 17.89
CA SER A 117 -5.51 6.57 19.28
C SER A 117 -5.13 8.05 19.43
N GLU A 118 -5.86 8.79 20.27
CA GLU A 118 -5.57 10.19 20.56
C GLU A 118 -4.17 10.34 21.19
N GLY A 119 -3.32 11.15 20.54
CA GLY A 119 -1.93 11.36 20.92
C GLY A 119 -1.80 12.13 22.24
N LYS A 120 -0.91 11.64 23.10
CA LYS A 120 -0.65 12.15 24.45
C LYS A 120 0.69 12.85 24.58
N GLN A 121 1.62 12.63 23.66
CA GLN A 121 2.94 13.25 23.71
C GLN A 121 2.92 14.71 23.22
N PRO A 122 3.85 15.57 23.68
CA PRO A 122 3.99 16.94 23.17
C PRO A 122 4.39 17.00 21.68
N ASP A 123 5.14 16.00 21.20
CA ASP A 123 5.63 15.86 19.82
C ASP A 123 4.69 15.01 18.93
N LYS A 124 3.44 14.77 19.34
CA LYS A 124 2.45 14.01 18.57
C LYS A 124 2.20 14.61 17.17
N LEU A 125 1.88 13.78 16.19
CA LEU A 125 1.48 14.27 14.87
C LEU A 125 0.11 14.95 14.97
N ARG A 126 0.03 16.24 14.62
CA ARG A 126 -1.21 17.03 14.64
C ARG A 126 -2.10 16.69 13.47
N ARG A 127 -3.41 16.64 13.71
CA ARG A 127 -4.43 16.52 12.67
C ARG A 127 -4.41 17.75 11.75
N HIS A 128 -4.52 17.52 10.45
CA HIS A 128 -5.00 18.48 9.46
C HIS A 128 -6.25 17.90 8.79
N ASP A 129 -7.33 18.69 8.73
CA ASP A 129 -8.49 18.40 7.90
C ASP A 129 -8.28 19.09 6.54
N ILE A 130 -8.35 18.33 5.42
CA ILE A 130 -8.09 18.87 4.08
C ILE A 130 -9.08 20.01 3.74
N ASP A 131 -8.58 21.08 3.14
CA ASP A 131 -9.43 22.16 2.61
C ASP A 131 -10.23 21.69 1.39
N LEU A 132 -11.48 21.34 1.62
CA LEU A 132 -12.43 20.91 0.58
C LEU A 132 -12.87 22.06 -0.36
N ALA A 133 -12.56 23.32 -0.06
CA ALA A 133 -12.76 24.40 -1.03
C ALA A 133 -11.70 24.35 -2.15
N ARG A 134 -10.47 23.92 -1.83
CA ARG A 134 -9.39 23.67 -2.80
C ARG A 134 -9.46 22.27 -3.39
N PHE A 135 -9.70 21.25 -2.55
CA PHE A 135 -9.69 19.83 -2.92
C PHE A 135 -11.07 19.17 -2.69
N PRO A 136 -12.12 19.57 -3.44
CA PRO A 136 -13.50 19.14 -3.18
C PRO A 136 -13.75 17.62 -3.28
N ASN A 137 -12.85 16.90 -3.95
CA ASN A 137 -12.95 15.46 -4.15
C ASN A 137 -12.09 14.63 -3.17
N ALA A 138 -11.33 15.27 -2.28
CA ALA A 138 -10.53 14.60 -1.25
C ALA A 138 -11.41 14.21 -0.05
N LEU A 139 -12.38 13.30 -0.26
CA LEU A 139 -13.30 12.85 0.78
C LEU A 139 -13.36 11.31 0.90
N CYS A 140 -13.56 10.86 2.13
CA CYS A 140 -13.74 9.48 2.55
C CYS A 140 -14.97 8.81 1.93
N ASN A 141 -15.11 7.49 2.08
CA ASN A 141 -16.22 6.70 1.54
C ASN A 141 -17.61 7.25 1.90
N ASP A 142 -17.74 7.84 3.09
CA ASP A 142 -18.98 8.44 3.61
C ASP A 142 -19.17 9.93 3.27
N GLY A 143 -18.33 10.50 2.40
CA GLY A 143 -18.36 11.91 2.03
C GLY A 143 -17.77 12.87 3.07
N THR A 144 -17.21 12.39 4.18
CA THR A 144 -16.46 13.26 5.11
C THR A 144 -15.08 13.60 4.56
N GLY A 145 -14.61 14.85 4.75
CA GLY A 145 -13.31 15.28 4.22
C GLY A 145 -12.15 14.44 4.72
N ALA A 146 -11.19 14.15 3.85
CA ALA A 146 -10.00 13.40 4.21
C ALA A 146 -9.11 14.17 5.20
N VAL A 147 -8.28 13.43 5.93
CA VAL A 147 -7.43 13.98 6.99
C VAL A 147 -6.06 13.33 6.96
N PHE A 148 -5.05 14.06 7.40
CA PHE A 148 -3.73 13.50 7.67
C PHE A 148 -3.20 14.05 9.00
N PHE A 149 -2.12 13.45 9.47
CA PHE A 149 -1.44 13.85 10.69
C PHE A 149 0.00 14.24 10.35
N TYR A 150 0.52 15.33 10.91
CA TYR A 150 1.85 15.85 10.58
C TYR A 150 2.62 16.37 11.81
N ARG A 151 3.95 16.36 11.72
CA ARG A 151 4.83 17.13 12.61
C ARG A 151 6.17 17.46 11.95
N PRO A 152 6.82 18.57 12.34
CA PRO A 152 8.10 18.97 11.77
C PRO A 152 9.27 18.07 12.19
N TYR A 153 10.33 18.21 11.40
CA TYR A 153 11.67 17.73 11.70
C TYR A 153 12.22 18.23 13.04
N VAL A 154 13.31 17.61 13.50
CA VAL A 154 14.14 18.07 14.62
C VAL A 154 15.61 18.12 14.20
N GLY A 155 16.24 19.28 14.41
CA GLY A 155 17.63 19.54 14.02
C GLY A 155 17.76 19.85 12.53
N GLU A 156 18.45 20.94 12.19
CA GLU A 156 18.41 21.57 10.86
C GLU A 156 18.86 20.66 9.70
N ALA A 157 19.77 19.72 9.95
CA ALA A 157 20.18 18.70 8.97
C ALA A 157 19.04 17.77 8.49
N ASN A 158 17.88 17.79 9.15
CA ASN A 158 16.69 17.02 8.80
C ASN A 158 15.57 17.87 8.18
N ARG A 159 15.76 19.20 7.98
CA ARG A 159 14.72 20.12 7.49
C ARG A 159 14.08 19.64 6.18
N ASN A 160 14.91 19.17 5.26
CA ASN A 160 14.50 18.79 3.90
C ASN A 160 14.27 17.27 3.77
N ARG A 161 14.09 16.55 4.89
CA ARG A 161 13.91 15.08 4.93
C ARG A 161 12.51 14.73 5.40
N TRP A 162 11.87 13.79 4.72
CA TRP A 162 10.45 13.48 4.91
C TRP A 162 10.19 11.97 5.00
N VAL A 163 9.22 11.61 5.84
CA VAL A 163 8.53 10.32 5.81
C VAL A 163 7.05 10.60 5.63
N ILE A 164 6.47 10.08 4.54
CA ILE A 164 5.05 10.19 4.23
C ILE A 164 4.48 8.77 4.22
N GLN A 165 3.73 8.41 5.25
CA GLN A 165 3.20 7.07 5.45
C GLN A 165 1.70 6.98 5.11
N LEU A 166 1.34 6.04 4.24
CA LEU A 166 -0.03 5.62 3.97
C LEU A 166 -0.49 4.58 4.99
N GLN A 167 -1.62 4.85 5.64
CA GLN A 167 -2.28 3.88 6.51
C GLN A 167 -2.84 2.68 5.71
N GLY A 168 -2.77 1.48 6.31
CA GLY A 168 -3.44 0.28 5.82
C GLY A 168 -4.82 0.04 6.46
N GLY A 169 -5.57 -0.94 5.92
CA GLY A 169 -6.87 -1.31 6.48
C GLY A 169 -7.78 -2.08 5.54
N GLY A 170 -7.24 -2.97 4.71
CA GLY A 170 -7.99 -3.73 3.69
C GLY A 170 -8.73 -2.83 2.68
N SER A 171 -9.78 -3.34 2.08
CA SER A 171 -10.54 -2.67 1.00
C SER A 171 -11.98 -3.20 0.94
N CYS A 172 -12.79 -2.72 0.00
CA CYS A 172 -14.07 -3.35 -0.35
C CYS A 172 -14.34 -3.26 -1.86
N HIS A 173 -14.73 -4.39 -2.47
CA HIS A 173 -14.67 -4.60 -3.92
C HIS A 173 -16.06 -4.66 -4.58
N SER A 174 -17.12 -4.44 -3.79
CA SER A 174 -18.52 -4.38 -4.22
C SER A 174 -19.34 -3.54 -3.25
N ALA A 175 -20.49 -3.02 -3.70
CA ALA A 175 -21.39 -2.26 -2.86
C ALA A 175 -21.78 -3.02 -1.57
N ASP A 176 -22.07 -4.32 -1.68
CA ASP A 176 -22.40 -5.18 -0.54
C ASP A 176 -21.22 -5.35 0.43
N SER A 177 -20.01 -5.67 -0.07
CA SER A 177 -18.84 -5.77 0.79
C SER A 177 -18.48 -4.43 1.47
N CYS A 178 -18.72 -3.29 0.81
CA CYS A 178 -18.57 -1.97 1.42
C CYS A 178 -19.63 -1.69 2.51
N ALA A 179 -20.87 -2.12 2.31
CA ALA A 179 -21.92 -2.02 3.32
C ALA A 179 -21.62 -2.90 4.55
N ARG A 180 -21.15 -4.13 4.33
CA ARG A 180 -20.71 -5.06 5.38
C ARG A 180 -19.48 -4.53 6.13
N ARG A 181 -18.51 -3.95 5.41
CA ARG A 181 -17.34 -3.26 5.96
C ARG A 181 -17.74 -2.09 6.85
N TRP A 182 -18.67 -1.23 6.42
CA TRP A 182 -19.17 -0.12 7.24
C TRP A 182 -19.71 -0.62 8.60
N CYS A 183 -20.45 -1.73 8.58
CA CYS A 183 -21.08 -2.31 9.77
C CYS A 183 -20.23 -3.35 10.53
N SER A 184 -18.97 -3.56 10.12
CA SER A 184 -18.03 -4.55 10.66
C SER A 184 -18.67 -5.94 10.80
N ILE A 185 -19.20 -6.45 9.68
CA ILE A 185 -19.82 -7.78 9.57
C ILE A 185 -18.89 -8.69 8.79
N GLU A 186 -18.50 -9.81 9.41
CA GLU A 186 -17.60 -10.83 8.82
C GLU A 186 -16.25 -10.27 8.35
N THR A 187 -15.77 -9.18 8.96
CA THR A 187 -14.47 -8.56 8.71
C THR A 187 -13.93 -7.86 9.96
N ASN A 188 -12.61 -7.68 10.05
CA ASN A 188 -11.96 -6.88 11.10
C ASN A 188 -12.00 -5.36 10.83
N PHE A 189 -12.42 -4.97 9.62
CA PHE A 189 -12.52 -3.58 9.23
C PHE A 189 -13.89 -2.98 9.59
N GLY A 190 -14.00 -1.66 9.53
CA GLY A 190 -15.13 -0.91 10.07
C GLY A 190 -15.22 0.50 9.51
N MET A 191 -16.19 1.27 9.99
CA MET A 191 -16.37 2.68 9.61
C MET A 191 -15.12 3.54 9.90
N THR A 192 -14.22 3.10 10.79
CA THR A 192 -12.95 3.76 11.11
C THR A 192 -12.10 4.04 9.85
N GLN A 193 -12.07 3.10 8.89
CA GLN A 193 -11.35 3.26 7.62
C GLN A 193 -12.29 3.49 6.43
N MET A 194 -13.42 4.14 6.68
CA MET A 194 -14.40 4.62 5.69
C MET A 194 -14.86 6.06 5.97
N SER A 195 -14.34 6.67 7.03
CA SER A 195 -14.84 7.93 7.60
C SER A 195 -13.72 8.67 8.32
N ASN A 196 -13.80 10.00 8.38
CA ASN A 196 -12.99 10.78 9.31
C ASN A 196 -13.61 10.90 10.71
N ARG A 197 -14.86 10.47 10.95
CA ARG A 197 -15.62 10.85 12.16
C ARG A 197 -15.01 10.32 13.46
N LEU A 198 -14.41 9.14 13.43
CA LEU A 198 -13.76 8.49 14.57
C LEU A 198 -12.27 8.84 14.72
N THR A 199 -11.71 9.65 13.82
CA THR A 199 -10.28 10.00 13.88
C THR A 199 -9.98 10.99 15.01
N PRO A 200 -8.85 10.81 15.73
CA PRO A 200 -8.38 11.72 16.78
C PRO A 200 -8.41 13.20 16.39
N LYS A 201 -8.80 14.06 17.33
CA LYS A 201 -9.08 15.47 17.04
C LYS A 201 -7.89 16.38 17.21
N ASN A 202 -6.98 16.09 18.16
CA ASN A 202 -5.80 16.93 18.38
C ASN A 202 -4.49 16.26 17.90
N GLY A 203 -4.55 15.01 17.44
CA GLY A 203 -3.40 14.31 16.86
C GLY A 203 -3.26 12.84 17.28
N ILE A 204 -2.20 12.19 16.80
CA ILE A 204 -1.80 10.81 17.11
C ILE A 204 -0.33 10.76 17.56
N ASP A 205 0.00 9.86 18.49
CA ASP A 205 1.42 9.63 18.83
C ASP A 205 2.10 8.85 17.70
N GLY A 206 3.29 9.28 17.27
CA GLY A 206 4.06 8.58 16.25
C GLY A 206 4.58 7.22 16.75
N GLN A 207 4.38 6.17 15.96
CA GLN A 207 4.78 4.79 16.26
C GLN A 207 5.61 4.19 15.12
N GLY A 208 6.33 3.10 15.39
CA GLY A 208 7.15 2.40 14.39
C GLY A 208 8.13 3.36 13.70
N ILE A 209 8.11 3.41 12.37
CA ILE A 209 8.99 4.31 11.59
C ILE A 209 8.78 5.81 11.90
N LEU A 210 7.62 6.17 12.46
CA LEU A 210 7.30 7.53 12.88
C LEU A 210 7.56 7.79 14.38
N ALA A 211 8.20 6.90 15.14
CA ALA A 211 8.51 7.15 16.55
C ALA A 211 9.72 8.11 16.72
N ARG A 212 9.66 9.11 17.62
CA ARG A 212 10.87 9.86 18.04
C ARG A 212 11.67 8.96 19.00
N ARG A 213 12.66 8.23 18.46
CA ARG A 213 13.58 7.41 19.25
C ARG A 213 15.01 7.59 18.77
N GLY A 214 15.99 7.35 19.65
CA GLY A 214 17.42 7.49 19.32
C GLY A 214 17.95 6.40 18.39
N ASP A 215 17.27 5.27 18.33
CA ASP A 215 17.53 4.14 17.41
C ASP A 215 16.69 4.21 16.12
N ASN A 216 15.86 5.24 15.95
CA ASN A 216 15.14 5.47 14.70
C ASN A 216 15.88 6.50 13.82
N PRO A 217 16.61 6.09 12.76
CA PRO A 217 17.30 7.03 11.86
C PRO A 217 16.33 7.94 11.07
N LEU A 218 15.07 7.53 10.89
CA LEU A 218 13.99 8.33 10.31
C LEU A 218 13.34 9.27 11.35
N GLY A 219 13.58 9.00 12.63
CA GLY A 219 12.83 9.57 13.75
C GLY A 219 12.84 11.10 13.77
N ASN A 220 13.92 11.73 13.30
CA ASN A 220 14.07 13.19 13.32
C ASN A 220 13.55 13.93 12.08
N TYR A 221 13.01 13.24 11.07
CA TYR A 221 12.54 13.84 9.81
C TYR A 221 11.17 14.54 10.00
N ASN A 222 10.70 15.27 8.97
CA ASN A 222 9.30 15.64 8.90
C ASN A 222 8.46 14.37 8.74
N HIS A 223 7.38 14.23 9.53
CA HIS A 223 6.54 13.04 9.48
C HIS A 223 5.12 13.42 9.06
N VAL A 224 4.58 12.67 8.12
CA VAL A 224 3.20 12.72 7.65
C VAL A 224 2.61 11.31 7.71
N TYR A 225 1.41 11.17 8.25
CA TYR A 225 0.64 9.93 8.28
C TYR A 225 -0.76 10.20 7.72
N ILE A 226 -1.09 9.62 6.56
CA ILE A 226 -2.35 9.88 5.87
C ILE A 226 -3.40 8.88 6.33
N HIS A 227 -4.55 9.38 6.82
CA HIS A 227 -5.62 8.51 7.33
C HIS A 227 -6.34 7.81 6.17
N TYR A 228 -6.39 6.49 6.23
CA TYR A 228 -7.04 5.70 5.19
C TYR A 228 -8.55 5.67 5.42
N CYS A 229 -9.31 6.26 4.49
CA CYS A 229 -10.76 6.28 4.57
C CYS A 229 -11.48 6.07 3.23
N SER A 230 -10.78 5.54 2.23
CA SER A 230 -11.25 5.39 0.85
C SER A 230 -11.52 3.95 0.42
N SER A 231 -11.07 2.94 1.17
CA SER A 231 -11.34 1.50 0.93
C SER A 231 -10.95 0.93 -0.46
N ASP A 232 -10.08 1.63 -1.18
CA ASP A 232 -9.69 1.43 -2.58
C ASP A 232 -8.17 1.23 -2.78
N SER A 233 -7.44 0.87 -1.72
CA SER A 233 -5.97 0.73 -1.73
C SER A 233 -5.25 1.96 -2.31
N TRP A 234 -5.77 3.15 -1.98
CA TRP A 234 -5.28 4.46 -2.39
C TRP A 234 -5.28 4.71 -3.91
N SER A 235 -6.12 4.00 -4.67
CA SER A 235 -6.16 4.12 -6.14
C SER A 235 -7.40 4.83 -6.69
N GLY A 236 -8.52 4.83 -5.96
CA GLY A 236 -9.82 5.26 -6.50
C GLY A 236 -9.90 6.74 -6.87
N THR A 237 -10.71 7.03 -7.90
CA THR A 237 -11.10 8.39 -8.29
C THR A 237 -12.62 8.58 -8.48
N ARG A 238 -13.43 7.53 -8.25
CA ARG A 238 -14.87 7.51 -8.51
C ARG A 238 -15.71 7.98 -7.32
N GLY A 239 -16.52 9.01 -7.52
CA GLY A 239 -17.66 9.29 -6.65
C GLY A 239 -18.16 10.74 -6.71
N PRO A 240 -19.28 11.03 -6.03
CA PRO A 240 -20.18 10.07 -5.36
C PRO A 240 -20.93 9.18 -6.37
N ILE A 241 -21.21 7.94 -5.97
CA ILE A 241 -22.08 7.01 -6.68
C ILE A 241 -23.18 6.52 -5.75
N ASP A 242 -24.40 6.44 -6.28
CA ASP A 242 -25.53 5.85 -5.58
C ASP A 242 -25.46 4.31 -5.78
N VAL A 243 -25.51 3.54 -4.70
CA VAL A 243 -25.48 2.07 -4.73
C VAL A 243 -26.63 1.48 -3.91
N THR A 244 -27.25 0.43 -4.43
CA THR A 244 -28.35 -0.31 -3.79
C THR A 244 -27.88 -1.69 -3.33
N VAL A 245 -28.16 -2.04 -2.07
CA VAL A 245 -27.79 -3.33 -1.46
C VAL A 245 -28.89 -3.81 -0.53
N ALA A 246 -28.88 -5.09 -0.15
CA ALA A 246 -29.60 -5.53 1.04
C ALA A 246 -28.94 -4.92 2.30
N ASP A 247 -29.73 -4.40 3.23
CA ASP A 247 -29.24 -3.89 4.52
C ASP A 247 -28.46 -5.00 5.26
N PRO A 248 -27.15 -4.83 5.50
CA PRO A 248 -26.32 -5.86 6.15
C PRO A 248 -26.79 -6.22 7.56
N ALA A 249 -27.52 -5.33 8.24
CA ALA A 249 -28.11 -5.61 9.55
C ALA A 249 -29.45 -6.37 9.48
N GLY A 250 -30.01 -6.57 8.27
CA GLY A 250 -31.28 -7.25 8.03
C GLY A 250 -32.52 -6.50 8.54
N GLN A 251 -32.43 -5.18 8.77
CA GLN A 251 -33.48 -4.38 9.41
C GLN A 251 -34.41 -3.68 8.41
N LYS A 252 -33.90 -3.28 7.24
CA LYS A 252 -34.58 -2.36 6.30
C LYS A 252 -34.93 -2.93 4.92
N GLY A 253 -34.53 -4.16 4.60
CA GLY A 253 -34.66 -4.70 3.24
C GLY A 253 -33.59 -4.09 2.32
N GLU A 254 -33.94 -3.76 1.07
CA GLU A 254 -33.01 -3.03 0.20
C GLU A 254 -32.87 -1.55 0.62
N VAL A 255 -31.64 -1.05 0.58
CA VAL A 255 -31.27 0.32 0.93
C VAL A 255 -30.36 0.90 -0.14
N THR A 256 -30.55 2.19 -0.45
CA THR A 256 -29.72 2.93 -1.42
C THR A 256 -29.00 4.06 -0.71
N PHE A 257 -27.70 4.18 -0.92
CA PHE A 257 -26.85 5.21 -0.30
C PHE A 257 -25.70 5.65 -1.22
N GLN A 258 -25.11 6.80 -0.90
CA GLN A 258 -23.92 7.31 -1.55
C GLN A 258 -22.64 6.70 -0.99
N LEU A 259 -21.76 6.34 -1.90
CA LEU A 259 -20.41 5.84 -1.67
C LEU A 259 -19.43 6.51 -2.63
N GLN A 260 -18.15 6.56 -2.28
CA GLN A 260 -17.10 7.14 -3.12
C GLN A 260 -15.75 6.52 -2.80
N PHE A 261 -14.83 6.55 -3.76
CA PHE A 261 -13.50 5.96 -3.72
C PHE A 261 -12.54 7.00 -4.30
N ASN A 262 -11.79 7.68 -3.45
CA ASN A 262 -10.99 8.86 -3.80
C ASN A 262 -9.55 8.75 -3.31
N GLY A 263 -9.04 7.52 -3.13
CA GLY A 263 -7.70 7.24 -2.62
C GLY A 263 -6.58 8.04 -3.31
N ARG A 264 -6.55 8.02 -4.64
CA ARG A 264 -5.60 8.81 -5.45
C ARG A 264 -5.71 10.30 -5.14
N ARG A 265 -6.95 10.82 -5.18
CA ARG A 265 -7.24 12.24 -4.95
C ARG A 265 -6.89 12.71 -3.53
N ILE A 266 -6.93 11.82 -2.55
CA ILE A 266 -6.50 12.10 -1.18
C ILE A 266 -4.96 12.20 -1.13
N VAL A 267 -4.23 11.31 -1.79
CA VAL A 267 -2.77 11.42 -1.93
C VAL A 267 -2.41 12.75 -2.60
N ASP A 268 -3.03 13.07 -3.74
CA ASP A 268 -2.80 14.32 -4.47
C ASP A 268 -3.04 15.56 -3.60
N ALA A 269 -4.17 15.62 -2.90
CA ALA A 269 -4.53 16.75 -2.04
C ALA A 269 -3.56 16.92 -0.85
N VAL A 270 -3.07 15.82 -0.27
CA VAL A 270 -2.08 15.89 0.80
C VAL A 270 -0.73 16.35 0.27
N ILE A 271 -0.25 15.79 -0.85
CA ILE A 271 1.01 16.20 -1.47
C ILE A 271 0.94 17.69 -1.87
N ALA A 272 -0.12 18.13 -2.54
CA ALA A 272 -0.33 19.55 -2.87
C ALA A 272 -0.36 20.46 -1.63
N THR A 273 -1.02 20.03 -0.54
CA THR A 273 -1.04 20.78 0.74
C THR A 273 0.36 20.93 1.35
N LEU A 274 1.18 19.88 1.30
CA LEU A 274 2.56 19.89 1.82
C LEU A 274 3.52 20.72 0.95
N ARG A 275 3.27 20.76 -0.37
CA ARG A 275 3.96 21.58 -1.37
C ARG A 275 3.46 23.04 -1.45
N ARG A 276 2.56 23.43 -0.54
CA ARG A 276 1.98 24.79 -0.47
C ARG A 276 1.27 25.24 -1.76
N ASP A 277 0.73 24.31 -2.57
CA ASP A 277 0.06 24.59 -3.85
C ASP A 277 -1.29 25.31 -3.64
N ASP A 278 -1.24 26.65 -3.65
CA ASP A 278 -2.29 27.57 -3.21
C ASP A 278 -2.85 27.27 -1.79
N THR A 279 -2.06 26.57 -0.95
CA THR A 279 -2.40 26.28 0.46
C THR A 279 -1.46 27.01 1.41
N PRO A 280 -1.94 27.51 2.56
CA PRO A 280 -1.09 28.10 3.57
C PRO A 280 -0.14 27.06 4.19
N PRO A 281 1.02 27.46 4.72
CA PRO A 281 1.93 26.56 5.43
C PRO A 281 1.26 25.95 6.66
N LEU A 282 1.56 24.67 6.91
CA LEU A 282 1.08 23.97 8.09
C LEU A 282 1.80 24.46 9.35
N LEU A 283 1.05 24.76 10.42
CA LEU A 283 1.58 25.40 11.64
C LEU A 283 1.72 24.41 12.81
N TYR A 284 2.94 24.29 13.32
CA TYR A 284 3.27 23.57 14.55
C TYR A 284 3.71 24.56 15.66
N ASP A 285 3.83 24.11 16.92
CA ASP A 285 4.17 24.99 18.06
C ASP A 285 5.51 25.73 17.92
N ASN A 286 6.45 25.15 17.16
CA ASN A 286 7.80 25.66 16.95
C ASN A 286 8.00 26.35 15.59
N GLY A 287 6.95 26.52 14.78
CA GLY A 287 7.02 27.20 13.48
C GLY A 287 6.21 26.52 12.38
N GLU A 288 6.49 26.92 11.14
CA GLU A 288 5.94 26.28 9.95
C GLU A 288 6.58 24.91 9.69
N LEU A 289 5.80 23.98 9.14
CA LEU A 289 6.35 22.83 8.45
C LEU A 289 7.10 23.32 7.19
N PRO A 290 8.29 22.77 6.85
CA PRO A 290 9.00 23.10 5.61
C PRO A 290 8.11 22.88 4.38
N ASP A 291 8.46 23.53 3.28
CA ASP A 291 7.87 23.21 1.98
C ASP A 291 8.33 21.81 1.54
N LEU A 292 7.43 21.01 0.98
CA LEU A 292 7.81 19.71 0.42
C LEU A 292 8.58 19.87 -0.91
N ASP A 293 8.43 20.99 -1.61
CA ASP A 293 9.23 21.29 -2.82
C ASP A 293 10.70 21.61 -2.50
N ASP A 294 11.05 21.91 -1.23
CA ASP A 294 12.44 22.03 -0.73
C ASP A 294 13.12 20.65 -0.47
N ALA A 295 12.42 19.52 -0.64
CA ALA A 295 12.91 18.22 -0.16
C ALA A 295 14.22 17.74 -0.84
N GLU A 296 15.07 17.12 -0.04
CA GLU A 296 16.27 16.38 -0.49
C GLU A 296 16.02 14.86 -0.44
N PHE A 297 15.18 14.41 0.49
CA PHE A 297 14.85 12.99 0.66
C PHE A 297 13.39 12.81 1.08
N VAL A 298 12.66 11.95 0.38
CA VAL A 298 11.29 11.56 0.71
C VAL A 298 11.18 10.05 0.74
N LEU A 299 10.85 9.50 1.92
CA LEU A 299 10.44 8.11 2.08
C LEU A 299 8.91 8.04 2.01
N PHE A 300 8.38 7.56 0.89
CA PHE A 300 6.96 7.29 0.71
C PHE A 300 6.67 5.83 1.12
N ALA A 301 6.02 5.66 2.27
CA ALA A 301 5.93 4.39 2.98
C ALA A 301 4.48 3.93 3.13
N GLY A 302 4.26 2.62 3.26
CA GLY A 302 2.92 2.09 3.50
C GLY A 302 2.92 0.61 3.83
N ALA A 303 1.95 0.19 4.64
CA ALA A 303 1.76 -1.20 5.05
C ALA A 303 0.36 -1.69 4.71
N SER A 304 0.20 -2.98 4.38
CA SER A 304 -1.11 -3.56 3.99
C SER A 304 -1.74 -2.78 2.82
N ALA A 305 -3.02 -2.42 2.87
CA ALA A 305 -3.64 -1.55 1.85
C ALA A 305 -2.87 -0.22 1.61
N GLY A 306 -2.08 0.26 2.58
CA GLY A 306 -1.18 1.40 2.42
C GLY A 306 0.07 1.07 1.59
N GLY A 307 0.61 -0.15 1.68
CA GLY A 307 1.71 -0.59 0.82
C GLY A 307 1.23 -0.89 -0.61
N GLY A 308 0.02 -1.43 -0.76
CA GLY A 308 -0.72 -1.41 -2.03
C GLY A 308 -0.92 0.02 -2.57
N GLY A 309 -1.15 0.98 -1.68
CA GLY A 309 -1.18 2.40 -2.01
C GLY A 309 0.17 2.94 -2.51
N VAL A 310 1.29 2.55 -1.89
CA VAL A 310 2.63 2.89 -2.37
C VAL A 310 2.86 2.31 -3.77
N ILE A 311 2.54 1.04 -4.01
CA ILE A 311 2.63 0.41 -5.33
C ILE A 311 1.82 1.18 -6.39
N ASN A 312 0.61 1.65 -6.05
CA ASN A 312 -0.22 2.41 -6.99
C ASN A 312 0.22 3.87 -7.20
N ASN A 313 0.95 4.48 -6.25
CA ASN A 313 1.18 5.94 -6.23
C ASN A 313 2.65 6.38 -6.27
N ALA A 314 3.64 5.49 -6.04
CA ALA A 314 5.05 5.89 -5.85
C ALA A 314 5.60 6.68 -7.04
N ASP A 315 5.41 6.21 -8.26
CA ASP A 315 5.96 6.82 -9.47
C ASP A 315 5.33 8.17 -9.79
N HIS A 316 4.01 8.29 -9.60
CA HIS A 316 3.28 9.57 -9.70
C HIS A 316 3.69 10.57 -8.61
N VAL A 317 3.87 10.13 -7.36
CA VAL A 317 4.36 10.99 -6.28
C VAL A 317 5.79 11.45 -6.57
N ARG A 318 6.64 10.57 -7.11
CA ARG A 318 7.98 10.93 -7.59
C ARG A 318 7.91 11.97 -8.72
N GLU A 319 7.10 11.74 -9.76
CA GLU A 319 6.93 12.66 -10.89
C GLU A 319 6.47 14.06 -10.43
N ILE A 320 5.47 14.13 -9.55
CA ILE A 320 5.02 15.41 -8.96
C ILE A 320 6.16 16.11 -8.23
N LEU A 321 6.91 15.40 -7.40
CA LEU A 321 7.98 16.04 -6.62
C LEU A 321 9.17 16.46 -7.50
N GLU A 322 9.60 15.64 -8.45
CA GLU A 322 10.69 15.95 -9.37
C GLU A 322 10.35 17.13 -10.31
N SER A 323 9.08 17.23 -10.76
CA SER A 323 8.62 18.32 -11.63
C SER A 323 8.55 19.70 -10.96
N HIS A 324 8.53 19.75 -9.63
CA HIS A 324 8.43 20.99 -8.85
C HIS A 324 9.65 21.30 -7.98
N ASN A 325 10.44 20.30 -7.59
CA ASN A 325 11.64 20.48 -6.78
C ASN A 325 12.72 21.29 -7.52
N GLY A 326 13.12 22.42 -6.93
CA GLY A 326 14.15 23.30 -7.52
C GLY A 326 15.50 22.61 -7.75
N GLY A 327 15.83 21.57 -6.98
CA GLY A 327 17.02 20.74 -7.16
C GLY A 327 16.99 19.82 -8.39
N CYS A 328 15.87 19.70 -9.07
CA CYS A 328 15.69 18.87 -10.28
C CYS A 328 15.51 19.69 -11.57
N GLN A 329 15.13 20.96 -11.43
CA GLN A 329 14.99 21.90 -12.55
C GLN A 329 16.32 22.53 -13.03
N ASN A 330 17.43 22.29 -12.33
CA ASN A 330 18.72 22.97 -12.58
C ASN A 330 19.61 22.33 -13.67
N GLY A 331 19.14 21.30 -14.38
CA GLY A 331 19.86 20.69 -15.51
C GLY A 331 21.11 19.85 -15.16
N SER A 332 21.53 19.83 -13.88
CA SER A 332 22.65 19.03 -13.37
C SER A 332 22.24 17.63 -12.87
N GLY A 333 21.06 17.15 -13.28
CA GLY A 333 20.38 16.01 -12.64
C GLY A 333 19.50 16.43 -11.46
N CYS A 334 18.77 15.46 -10.89
CA CYS A 334 17.82 15.68 -9.80
C CYS A 334 18.45 15.31 -8.45
N ALA A 335 18.57 16.31 -7.56
CA ALA A 335 19.16 16.13 -6.22
C ALA A 335 18.18 15.54 -5.20
N LEU A 336 16.87 15.69 -5.42
CA LEU A 336 15.83 15.03 -4.64
C LEU A 336 15.92 13.52 -4.84
N ARG A 337 15.86 12.78 -3.72
CA ARG A 337 15.72 11.32 -3.72
C ARG A 337 14.37 10.90 -3.15
N VAL A 338 13.47 10.43 -4.02
CA VAL A 338 12.22 9.76 -3.62
C VAL A 338 12.45 8.25 -3.54
N VAL A 339 11.95 7.62 -2.47
CA VAL A 339 12.10 6.19 -2.19
C VAL A 339 10.77 5.62 -1.70
N ALA A 340 10.38 4.46 -2.21
CA ALA A 340 9.22 3.70 -1.74
C ALA A 340 9.60 2.68 -0.66
N LEU A 341 8.79 2.56 0.41
CA LEU A 341 8.88 1.48 1.41
C LEU A 341 7.53 0.74 1.48
N ILE A 342 7.55 -0.52 1.05
CA ILE A 342 6.36 -1.35 0.91
C ILE A 342 6.40 -2.46 1.97
N ASP A 343 5.50 -2.40 2.95
CA ASP A 343 5.36 -3.41 4.02
C ASP A 343 4.12 -4.29 3.79
N SER A 344 4.25 -5.60 4.00
CA SER A 344 3.16 -6.58 4.05
C SER A 344 2.10 -6.41 2.95
N SER A 345 2.59 -6.28 1.71
CA SER A 345 1.80 -6.05 0.49
C SER A 345 2.34 -6.86 -0.69
N PHE A 346 3.06 -7.96 -0.41
CA PHE A 346 3.76 -8.77 -1.41
C PHE A 346 3.39 -10.24 -1.22
N GLY A 347 2.59 -10.79 -2.13
CA GLY A 347 2.17 -12.19 -2.10
C GLY A 347 3.03 -13.10 -2.98
N PRO A 348 2.73 -14.41 -3.02
CA PRO A 348 3.05 -15.25 -4.15
C PRO A 348 2.60 -14.60 -5.48
N ASP A 349 3.32 -14.88 -6.56
CA ASP A 349 2.90 -14.47 -7.91
C ASP A 349 1.67 -15.30 -8.34
N ASP A 350 0.52 -14.64 -8.49
CA ASP A 350 -0.76 -15.27 -8.85
C ASP A 350 -0.71 -15.93 -10.23
N ALA A 351 0.11 -15.42 -11.16
CA ALA A 351 0.30 -16.02 -12.48
C ALA A 351 0.97 -17.40 -12.42
N GLY A 352 1.70 -17.69 -11.33
CA GLY A 352 2.36 -18.97 -11.07
C GLY A 352 1.51 -19.99 -10.29
N LEU A 353 0.30 -19.63 -9.85
CA LEU A 353 -0.55 -20.49 -9.01
C LEU A 353 -1.60 -21.28 -9.81
N ASP A 354 -2.02 -22.40 -9.23
CA ASP A 354 -3.16 -23.19 -9.69
C ASP A 354 -4.42 -22.77 -8.93
N MET A 355 -5.37 -22.18 -9.66
CA MET A 355 -6.64 -21.70 -9.15
C MET A 355 -7.77 -22.73 -9.26
N SER A 356 -7.56 -23.91 -9.84
CA SER A 356 -8.62 -24.91 -10.11
C SER A 356 -9.28 -25.47 -8.84
N THR A 357 -8.60 -25.41 -7.69
CA THR A 357 -9.12 -25.83 -6.39
C THR A 357 -9.78 -24.70 -5.58
N THR A 358 -9.74 -23.46 -6.06
CA THR A 358 -10.18 -22.29 -5.28
C THR A 358 -11.69 -22.20 -5.11
N THR A 359 -12.13 -21.49 -4.07
CA THR A 359 -13.55 -21.12 -3.89
C THR A 359 -14.06 -20.30 -5.09
N LEU A 360 -13.23 -19.44 -5.67
CA LEU A 360 -13.47 -18.71 -6.92
C LEU A 360 -13.85 -19.64 -8.08
N CYS A 361 -13.03 -20.67 -8.33
CA CYS A 361 -13.30 -21.64 -9.39
C CYS A 361 -14.57 -22.45 -9.10
N ASN A 362 -14.71 -22.97 -7.87
CA ASN A 362 -15.84 -23.81 -7.48
C ASN A 362 -17.20 -23.09 -7.52
N GLU A 363 -17.26 -21.82 -7.12
CA GLU A 363 -18.52 -21.07 -6.98
C GLU A 363 -18.82 -20.15 -8.18
N GLN A 364 -17.78 -19.57 -8.82
CA GLN A 364 -17.94 -18.59 -9.89
C GLN A 364 -17.33 -19.01 -11.24
N GLN A 365 -16.69 -20.18 -11.32
CA GLN A 365 -15.99 -20.68 -12.52
C GLN A 365 -14.81 -19.79 -12.96
N ILE A 366 -14.23 -19.03 -12.02
CA ILE A 366 -13.01 -18.25 -12.21
C ILE A 366 -11.83 -19.13 -11.78
N CYS A 367 -11.23 -19.83 -12.75
CA CYS A 367 -10.31 -20.96 -12.51
C CYS A 367 -8.86 -20.70 -12.93
N ASP A 368 -8.54 -19.48 -13.36
CA ASP A 368 -7.21 -19.05 -13.80
C ASP A 368 -7.03 -17.53 -13.60
N TYR A 369 -5.76 -17.11 -13.57
CA TYR A 369 -5.33 -15.74 -13.31
C TYR A 369 -5.85 -14.72 -14.33
N GLU A 370 -5.81 -15.06 -15.62
CA GLU A 370 -6.30 -14.19 -16.70
C GLU A 370 -7.80 -13.91 -16.56
N THR A 371 -8.59 -14.95 -16.30
CA THR A 371 -10.03 -14.84 -16.06
C THR A 371 -10.31 -14.01 -14.79
N LEU A 372 -9.54 -14.22 -13.72
CA LEU A 372 -9.69 -13.43 -12.49
C LEU A 372 -9.47 -11.93 -12.74
N MET A 373 -8.34 -11.57 -13.37
CA MET A 373 -8.02 -10.17 -13.66
C MET A 373 -9.00 -9.53 -14.64
N LYS A 374 -9.49 -10.27 -15.65
CA LYS A 374 -10.53 -9.79 -16.57
C LYS A 374 -11.90 -9.60 -15.90
N VAL A 375 -12.23 -10.41 -14.89
CA VAL A 375 -13.43 -10.19 -14.06
C VAL A 375 -13.24 -8.95 -13.17
N GLU A 376 -12.10 -8.76 -12.52
CA GLU A 376 -11.82 -7.55 -11.74
C GLU A 376 -11.86 -6.28 -12.59
N LEU A 377 -11.29 -6.33 -13.80
CA LEU A 377 -11.30 -5.24 -14.78
C LEU A 377 -12.70 -4.86 -15.26
N SER A 378 -13.58 -5.84 -15.49
CA SER A 378 -14.89 -5.62 -16.11
C SER A 378 -16.05 -5.48 -15.10
N GLN A 379 -15.94 -6.10 -13.93
CA GLN A 379 -17.06 -6.34 -13.01
C GLN A 379 -16.71 -6.21 -11.52
N GLY A 380 -15.42 -6.26 -11.14
CA GLY A 380 -14.96 -6.18 -9.75
C GLY A 380 -14.59 -4.77 -9.30
N SER A 381 -13.42 -4.63 -8.71
CA SER A 381 -12.94 -3.38 -8.11
C SER A 381 -12.72 -2.23 -9.11
N VAL A 382 -12.29 -2.53 -10.34
CA VAL A 382 -11.96 -1.49 -11.33
C VAL A 382 -13.17 -0.60 -11.69
N PRO A 383 -14.33 -1.15 -12.11
CA PRO A 383 -15.50 -0.31 -12.35
C PRO A 383 -15.98 0.38 -11.06
N LEU A 384 -15.86 -0.25 -9.89
CA LEU A 384 -16.34 0.32 -8.63
C LEU A 384 -15.52 1.54 -8.18
N TRP A 385 -14.19 1.46 -8.25
CA TRP A 385 -13.28 2.49 -7.73
C TRP A 385 -12.88 3.55 -8.79
N ALA A 386 -12.98 3.22 -10.08
CA ALA A 386 -12.27 3.88 -11.18
C ALA A 386 -10.81 4.18 -10.77
N PRO A 387 -10.00 3.13 -10.54
CA PRO A 387 -8.67 3.28 -9.99
C PRO A 387 -7.74 3.93 -11.01
N ASP A 388 -7.03 4.95 -10.56
CA ASP A 388 -5.95 5.63 -11.28
C ASP A 388 -4.65 5.11 -10.67
N THR A 389 -4.13 4.01 -11.22
CA THR A 389 -2.99 3.23 -10.68
C THR A 389 -1.67 3.74 -11.25
N ASP A 390 -0.61 2.92 -11.21
CA ASP A 390 0.55 3.19 -12.03
C ASP A 390 0.16 3.28 -13.51
N LYS A 391 0.59 4.35 -14.16
CA LYS A 391 0.28 4.74 -15.53
C LYS A 391 1.22 4.06 -16.51
N SER A 392 2.47 3.82 -16.11
CA SER A 392 3.50 3.23 -16.97
C SER A 392 3.10 1.82 -17.42
N CYS A 393 2.49 1.02 -16.53
CA CYS A 393 1.92 -0.29 -16.84
C CYS A 393 0.99 -0.25 -18.05
N TRP A 394 -0.02 0.62 -18.03
CA TRP A 394 -1.00 0.72 -19.11
C TRP A 394 -0.37 1.23 -20.42
N GLU A 395 0.58 2.16 -20.33
CA GLU A 395 1.30 2.70 -21.49
C GLU A 395 2.27 1.66 -22.10
N TRP A 396 2.97 0.90 -21.26
CA TRP A 396 3.86 -0.18 -21.67
C TRP A 396 3.10 -1.29 -22.38
N HIS A 397 2.00 -1.80 -21.79
CA HIS A 397 1.19 -2.82 -22.44
C HIS A 397 0.57 -2.29 -23.74
N ALA A 398 0.08 -1.05 -23.78
CA ALA A 398 -0.46 -0.46 -25.00
C ALA A 398 0.56 -0.37 -26.15
N ALA A 399 1.86 -0.26 -25.83
CA ALA A 399 2.95 -0.21 -26.81
C ALA A 399 3.53 -1.59 -27.17
N HIS A 400 3.57 -2.54 -26.22
CA HIS A 400 4.35 -3.79 -26.35
C HIS A 400 3.51 -5.08 -26.30
N ALA A 401 2.49 -5.15 -25.45
CA ALA A 401 1.65 -6.34 -25.25
C ALA A 401 0.18 -5.97 -24.91
N PRO A 402 -0.61 -5.45 -25.87
CA PRO A 402 -1.94 -4.90 -25.57
C PRO A 402 -2.94 -5.96 -25.07
N GLU A 403 -2.75 -7.22 -25.49
CA GLU A 403 -3.58 -8.36 -25.12
C GLU A 403 -3.43 -8.79 -23.66
N THR A 404 -2.36 -8.37 -22.98
CA THR A 404 -2.09 -8.66 -21.56
C THR A 404 -2.30 -7.48 -20.62
N SER A 405 -2.75 -6.31 -21.11
CA SER A 405 -2.98 -5.09 -20.30
C SER A 405 -3.87 -5.26 -19.06
N TRP A 406 -4.68 -6.32 -18.99
CA TRP A 406 -5.44 -6.69 -17.80
C TRP A 406 -4.56 -7.04 -16.59
N GLN A 407 -3.26 -7.35 -16.77
CA GLN A 407 -2.31 -7.57 -15.68
C GLN A 407 -2.09 -6.31 -14.83
N CYS A 408 -2.29 -5.10 -15.37
CA CYS A 408 -2.19 -3.83 -14.62
C CYS A 408 -3.20 -3.66 -13.49
N VAL A 409 -4.22 -4.53 -13.41
CA VAL A 409 -5.12 -4.60 -12.25
C VAL A 409 -4.39 -5.14 -11.02
N ASP A 410 -3.49 -6.11 -11.21
CA ASP A 410 -2.75 -6.79 -10.15
C ASP A 410 -1.65 -5.90 -9.52
N GLY A 411 -1.68 -5.80 -8.18
CA GLY A 411 -0.67 -5.10 -7.39
C GLY A 411 0.70 -5.78 -7.41
N ASN A 412 0.76 -7.11 -7.41
CA ASN A 412 2.02 -7.85 -7.50
C ASN A 412 2.66 -7.63 -8.87
N HIS A 413 1.89 -7.75 -9.97
CA HIS A 413 2.40 -7.46 -11.33
C HIS A 413 2.98 -6.04 -11.43
N LYS A 414 2.25 -5.00 -10.98
CA LYS A 414 2.75 -3.61 -10.96
C LYS A 414 4.06 -3.47 -10.18
N LEU A 415 4.15 -4.03 -8.98
CA LEU A 415 5.38 -3.99 -8.17
C LEU A 415 6.56 -4.71 -8.83
N LEU A 416 6.30 -5.84 -9.49
CA LEU A 416 7.34 -6.65 -10.13
C LEU A 416 7.80 -6.07 -11.48
N HIS A 417 6.92 -5.38 -12.22
CA HIS A 417 7.16 -5.02 -13.62
C HIS A 417 7.25 -3.51 -13.90
N HIS A 418 6.60 -2.65 -13.09
CA HIS A 418 6.31 -1.25 -13.47
C HIS A 418 6.70 -0.18 -12.45
N VAL A 419 6.81 -0.48 -11.15
CA VAL A 419 7.26 0.53 -10.16
C VAL A 419 8.73 0.87 -10.41
N THR A 420 9.00 2.03 -11.01
CA THR A 420 10.37 2.50 -11.35
C THR A 420 11.01 3.32 -10.22
N THR A 421 10.22 3.88 -9.31
CA THR A 421 10.73 4.57 -8.11
C THR A 421 11.56 3.61 -7.26
N PRO A 422 12.78 3.97 -6.83
CA PRO A 422 13.62 3.11 -5.98
C PRO A 422 12.85 2.59 -4.76
N PHE A 423 12.68 1.27 -4.65
CA PHE A 423 11.81 0.68 -3.64
C PHE A 423 12.50 -0.35 -2.74
N PHE A 424 12.01 -0.43 -1.51
CA PHE A 424 12.40 -1.43 -0.52
C PHE A 424 11.16 -2.22 -0.08
N VAL A 425 11.22 -3.56 -0.16
CA VAL A 425 10.12 -4.44 0.26
C VAL A 425 10.44 -5.09 1.61
N ARG A 426 9.57 -4.87 2.60
CA ARG A 426 9.54 -5.68 3.82
C ARG A 426 8.31 -6.59 3.78
N MET A 427 8.50 -7.90 3.94
CA MET A 427 7.39 -8.85 3.93
C MET A 427 7.63 -10.00 4.91
N GLY A 428 6.67 -10.22 5.81
CA GLY A 428 6.71 -11.35 6.73
C GLY A 428 6.46 -12.67 5.98
N LEU A 429 7.44 -13.58 5.94
CA LEU A 429 7.29 -14.87 5.26
C LEU A 429 6.13 -15.73 5.81
N THR A 430 5.68 -15.45 7.03
CA THR A 430 4.58 -16.16 7.70
C THR A 430 3.39 -15.25 8.00
N ASP A 431 3.28 -14.09 7.34
CA ASP A 431 2.21 -13.09 7.49
C ASP A 431 0.84 -13.77 7.55
N SER A 432 0.18 -13.70 8.71
CA SER A 432 -0.98 -14.55 8.98
C SER A 432 -2.23 -14.11 8.22
N LEU A 433 -2.31 -12.83 7.82
CA LEU A 433 -3.41 -12.35 7.00
C LEU A 433 -3.20 -12.81 5.55
N ILE A 434 -2.08 -12.42 4.93
CA ILE A 434 -1.86 -12.76 3.52
C ILE A 434 -1.77 -14.28 3.34
N SER A 435 -1.01 -15.01 4.16
CA SER A 435 -0.93 -16.47 4.02
C SER A 435 -2.26 -17.17 4.29
N GLY A 436 -3.01 -16.75 5.32
CA GLY A 436 -4.35 -17.29 5.63
C GLY A 436 -5.29 -17.13 4.44
N ASN A 437 -5.38 -15.90 3.93
CA ASN A 437 -6.19 -15.53 2.79
C ASN A 437 -5.97 -16.43 1.55
N TYR A 438 -4.72 -16.74 1.17
CA TYR A 438 -4.41 -17.65 0.04
C TYR A 438 -4.80 -19.11 0.33
N ILE A 439 -4.56 -19.58 1.55
CA ILE A 439 -4.82 -20.96 1.97
C ILE A 439 -6.34 -21.21 2.07
N GLU A 440 -7.08 -20.27 2.65
CA GLU A 440 -8.53 -20.32 2.84
C GLU A 440 -9.29 -20.16 1.52
N ALA A 441 -8.76 -19.37 0.57
CA ALA A 441 -9.28 -19.28 -0.79
C ALA A 441 -9.03 -20.56 -1.62
N GLY A 442 -8.18 -21.48 -1.17
CA GLY A 442 -7.97 -22.80 -1.79
C GLY A 442 -6.99 -22.82 -2.97
N PHE A 443 -6.03 -21.90 -3.02
CA PHE A 443 -4.98 -21.87 -4.04
C PHE A 443 -4.03 -23.07 -3.92
N SER A 444 -3.52 -23.53 -5.07
CA SER A 444 -2.54 -24.61 -5.18
C SER A 444 -1.31 -24.15 -5.95
N VAL A 445 -0.23 -24.95 -5.90
CA VAL A 445 0.99 -24.74 -6.70
C VAL A 445 1.17 -25.92 -7.65
N PRO A 446 1.33 -25.69 -8.96
CA PRO A 446 1.54 -26.75 -9.95
C PRO A 446 2.64 -27.73 -9.53
N GLY A 447 2.28 -29.02 -9.48
CA GLY A 447 3.20 -30.11 -9.09
C GLY A 447 3.56 -30.20 -7.60
N GLN A 448 3.13 -29.26 -6.75
CA GLN A 448 3.40 -29.27 -5.30
C GLN A 448 2.13 -29.43 -4.44
N GLY A 449 0.95 -29.09 -4.99
CA GLY A 449 -0.36 -29.27 -4.32
C GLY A 449 -0.84 -27.99 -3.60
N PRO A 450 -1.84 -28.12 -2.70
CA PRO A 450 -2.45 -26.97 -2.02
C PRO A 450 -1.46 -26.10 -1.27
N LEU A 451 -1.68 -24.79 -1.30
CA LEU A 451 -0.90 -23.87 -0.48
C LEU A 451 -1.04 -24.21 1.00
N THR A 452 0.10 -24.17 1.68
CA THR A 452 0.24 -24.28 3.13
C THR A 452 1.10 -23.12 3.58
N LEU A 453 1.07 -22.76 4.87
CA LEU A 453 1.93 -21.68 5.40
C LEU A 453 3.41 -21.90 5.03
N LYS A 454 3.88 -23.15 5.03
CA LYS A 454 5.24 -23.51 4.60
C LYS A 454 5.46 -23.20 3.13
N LEU A 455 4.55 -23.62 2.24
CA LEU A 455 4.72 -23.45 0.80
C LEU A 455 4.58 -21.96 0.39
N PHE A 456 3.62 -21.24 0.98
CA PHE A 456 3.51 -19.78 0.89
C PHE A 456 4.84 -19.10 1.24
N ALA A 457 5.39 -19.43 2.42
CA ALA A 457 6.63 -18.84 2.90
C ALA A 457 7.84 -19.18 2.00
N GLN A 458 7.84 -20.36 1.36
CA GLN A 458 8.87 -20.73 0.39
C GLN A 458 8.78 -19.91 -0.90
N LEU A 459 7.57 -19.69 -1.44
CA LEU A 459 7.34 -18.85 -2.63
C LEU A 459 7.70 -17.38 -2.37
N VAL A 460 7.15 -16.79 -1.31
CA VAL A 460 7.44 -15.40 -0.92
C VAL A 460 8.94 -15.20 -0.68
N ARG A 461 9.61 -16.15 -0.01
CA ARG A 461 11.08 -16.11 0.16
C ARG A 461 11.81 -16.13 -1.19
N GLN A 462 11.43 -17.02 -2.10
CA GLN A 462 12.06 -17.13 -3.42
C GLN A 462 11.89 -15.84 -4.23
N GLN A 463 10.69 -15.24 -4.21
CA GLN A 463 10.39 -13.99 -4.89
C GLN A 463 11.12 -12.79 -4.28
N LEU A 464 11.17 -12.67 -2.94
CA LEU A 464 11.96 -11.63 -2.27
C LEU A 464 13.45 -11.72 -2.61
N LEU A 465 14.01 -12.93 -2.73
CA LEU A 465 15.40 -13.13 -3.15
C LEU A 465 15.64 -12.84 -4.64
N ALA A 466 14.60 -12.79 -5.47
CA ALA A 466 14.69 -12.41 -6.87
C ALA A 466 14.59 -10.89 -7.08
N LEU A 467 13.97 -10.14 -6.17
CA LEU A 467 13.78 -8.69 -6.27
C LEU A 467 15.09 -7.91 -6.55
N PRO A 468 16.25 -8.18 -5.92
CA PRO A 468 17.51 -7.48 -6.24
C PRO A 468 18.00 -7.68 -7.69
N THR A 469 17.50 -8.69 -8.39
CA THR A 469 17.80 -8.98 -9.80
C THR A 469 16.69 -8.59 -10.78
N ILE A 470 15.55 -8.08 -10.30
CA ILE A 470 14.31 -7.96 -11.09
C ILE A 470 14.44 -7.04 -12.31
N ARG A 471 15.39 -6.10 -12.30
CA ARG A 471 15.74 -5.25 -13.44
C ARG A 471 16.07 -6.02 -14.72
N GLN A 472 16.42 -7.31 -14.62
CA GLN A 472 16.71 -8.19 -15.75
C GLN A 472 15.47 -8.89 -16.34
N THR A 473 14.32 -8.80 -15.66
CA THR A 473 13.09 -9.57 -15.96
C THR A 473 11.81 -8.73 -15.94
N ALA A 474 11.81 -7.57 -15.29
CA ALA A 474 10.72 -6.60 -15.28
C ALA A 474 10.50 -6.02 -16.68
N GLU A 475 9.25 -5.70 -17.00
CA GLU A 475 8.86 -5.11 -18.28
C GLU A 475 9.45 -3.70 -18.46
N GLU A 476 9.61 -2.97 -17.35
CA GLU A 476 10.28 -1.66 -17.28
C GLU A 476 11.61 -1.72 -16.49
N GLY A 477 12.27 -2.88 -16.49
CA GLY A 477 13.51 -3.12 -15.73
C GLY A 477 14.69 -2.19 -16.10
N ASP A 478 14.73 -1.71 -17.34
CA ASP A 478 15.70 -0.71 -17.81
C ASP A 478 15.42 0.70 -17.24
N LEU A 479 14.17 1.01 -16.87
CA LEU A 479 13.78 2.29 -16.27
C LEU A 479 13.99 2.33 -14.75
N MET A 480 14.03 1.17 -14.09
CA MET A 480 14.36 1.06 -12.66
C MET A 480 15.84 1.48 -12.43
N PRO A 481 16.15 2.58 -11.72
CA PRO A 481 17.52 3.09 -11.62
C PRO A 481 18.34 2.37 -10.54
N VAL A 482 17.69 1.79 -9.53
CA VAL A 482 18.29 1.12 -8.37
C VAL A 482 17.68 -0.28 -8.23
N ALA A 483 18.51 -1.29 -7.94
CA ALA A 483 18.03 -2.63 -7.63
C ALA A 483 17.25 -2.60 -6.29
N PRO A 484 16.04 -3.20 -6.20
CA PRO A 484 15.25 -3.19 -4.97
C PRO A 484 15.95 -3.79 -3.76
N GLY A 485 15.78 -3.17 -2.59
CA GLY A 485 16.21 -3.71 -1.30
C GLY A 485 15.11 -4.56 -0.65
N VAL A 486 15.48 -5.53 0.19
CA VAL A 486 14.51 -6.45 0.81
C VAL A 486 14.79 -6.80 2.26
N PHE A 487 13.74 -6.93 3.06
CA PHE A 487 13.80 -7.52 4.41
C PHE A 487 12.68 -8.56 4.62
N GLY A 488 13.04 -9.83 4.74
CA GLY A 488 12.10 -10.97 4.79
C GLY A 488 12.20 -11.82 6.05
N PRO A 489 11.63 -11.39 7.19
CA PRO A 489 11.61 -12.14 8.44
C PRO A 489 10.49 -13.20 8.48
N PRO A 490 10.58 -14.25 9.32
CA PRO A 490 9.52 -15.24 9.49
C PRO A 490 8.43 -14.72 10.44
N CYS A 491 7.88 -13.55 10.10
CA CYS A 491 6.97 -12.78 10.94
C CYS A 491 5.51 -13.01 10.55
N SER A 492 4.66 -13.34 11.53
CA SER A 492 3.21 -13.51 11.32
C SER A 492 2.38 -12.23 11.46
N ARG A 493 3.02 -11.13 11.87
CA ARG A 493 2.43 -9.79 11.99
C ARG A 493 2.31 -9.12 10.61
N HIS A 494 1.10 -8.65 10.30
CA HIS A 494 0.72 -8.09 8.99
C HIS A 494 0.91 -6.58 8.84
N GLU A 495 1.14 -5.83 9.92
CA GLU A 495 1.42 -4.39 9.86
C GLU A 495 2.55 -4.12 10.83
N THR A 496 3.63 -3.51 10.35
CA THR A 496 4.82 -3.28 11.19
C THR A 496 5.29 -1.84 11.18
N LEU A 497 5.09 -1.08 10.10
CA LEU A 497 5.53 0.31 10.01
C LEU A 497 4.89 1.23 11.08
N SER A 498 3.67 0.92 11.55
CA SER A 498 2.98 1.64 12.62
C SER A 498 3.11 0.98 13.99
N SER A 499 3.91 -0.08 14.11
CA SER A 499 4.13 -0.84 15.36
C SER A 499 5.58 -0.73 15.80
N THR A 500 5.80 -0.15 16.99
CA THR A 500 7.15 0.05 17.53
C THR A 500 7.89 -1.29 17.76
N PRO A 501 7.34 -2.30 18.45
CA PRO A 501 8.03 -3.59 18.59
C PRO A 501 8.32 -4.27 17.24
N ASP A 502 7.36 -4.27 16.32
CA ASP A 502 7.53 -4.98 15.04
C ASP A 502 8.48 -4.26 14.06
N THR A 503 8.70 -2.94 14.23
CA THR A 503 9.72 -2.17 13.51
C THR A 503 11.13 -2.41 14.04
N PHE A 504 11.33 -2.38 15.38
CA PHE A 504 12.66 -2.30 16.00
C PHE A 504 13.17 -3.62 16.60
N ASP A 505 12.30 -4.49 17.11
CA ASP A 505 12.70 -5.70 17.84
C ASP A 505 12.83 -6.94 16.91
N VAL A 506 12.50 -6.80 15.62
CA VAL A 506 12.60 -7.88 14.61
C VAL A 506 13.96 -7.81 13.92
N THR A 507 14.85 -8.75 14.24
CA THR A 507 16.20 -8.83 13.66
C THR A 507 16.43 -10.11 12.86
N LEU A 508 17.21 -10.01 11.78
CA LEU A 508 17.79 -11.13 11.03
C LEU A 508 19.31 -11.15 11.18
N GLN A 509 19.91 -12.33 11.13
CA GLN A 509 21.35 -12.50 11.26
C GLN A 509 22.02 -12.48 9.88
N SER A 510 23.07 -11.68 9.71
CA SER A 510 24.02 -11.78 8.60
C SER A 510 25.44 -11.75 9.15
N ASP A 511 26.26 -12.75 8.79
CA ASP A 511 27.63 -12.93 9.31
C ASP A 511 27.77 -12.82 10.84
N GLY A 512 26.78 -13.32 11.58
CA GLY A 512 26.73 -13.27 13.05
C GLY A 512 26.36 -11.92 13.66
N THR A 513 25.99 -10.94 12.83
CA THR A 513 25.51 -9.62 13.25
C THR A 513 23.99 -9.54 13.08
N PRO A 514 23.22 -9.08 14.08
CA PRO A 514 21.79 -8.79 13.94
C PRO A 514 21.57 -7.48 13.15
N TYR A 515 20.65 -7.51 12.20
CA TYR A 515 20.15 -6.36 11.46
C TYR A 515 18.63 -6.26 11.60
N THR A 516 18.12 -5.08 11.92
CA THR A 516 16.69 -4.76 11.81
C THR A 516 16.32 -4.45 10.35
N MET A 517 15.02 -4.25 10.09
CA MET A 517 14.56 -3.71 8.81
C MET A 517 15.17 -2.34 8.52
N LEU A 518 15.33 -1.47 9.52
CA LEU A 518 15.88 -0.14 9.34
C LEU A 518 17.39 -0.17 9.07
N ASP A 519 18.13 -1.09 9.67
CA ASP A 519 19.56 -1.26 9.36
C ASP A 519 19.75 -1.71 7.90
N THR A 520 18.99 -2.71 7.46
CA THR A 520 18.98 -3.20 6.06
C THR A 520 18.54 -2.11 5.08
N LEU A 521 17.50 -1.33 5.43
CA LEU A 521 17.02 -0.20 4.63
C LEU A 521 18.11 0.88 4.48
N PHE A 522 18.78 1.26 5.56
CA PHE A 522 19.82 2.29 5.51
C PHE A 522 21.13 1.82 4.88
N ALA A 523 21.45 0.52 4.98
CA ALA A 523 22.51 -0.12 4.20
C ALA A 523 22.20 -0.02 2.70
N TRP A 524 21.04 -0.51 2.25
CA TRP A 524 20.58 -0.38 0.85
C TRP A 524 20.55 1.08 0.37
N LEU A 525 20.00 1.99 1.17
CA LEU A 525 19.99 3.43 0.85
C LEU A 525 21.40 3.98 0.61
N SER A 526 22.41 3.45 1.30
CA SER A 526 23.81 3.89 1.24
C SER A 526 24.68 3.05 0.29
N GLY A 527 24.10 2.12 -0.46
CA GLY A 527 24.84 1.18 -1.32
C GLY A 527 25.78 0.25 -0.54
N GLN A 528 25.43 -0.07 0.70
CA GLN A 528 26.16 -0.98 1.60
C GLN A 528 25.38 -2.29 1.79
N GLU A 529 26.08 -3.34 2.21
CA GLU A 529 25.47 -4.63 2.55
C GLU A 529 25.19 -4.75 4.07
N PRO A 530 24.17 -5.53 4.50
CA PRO A 530 23.21 -6.24 3.65
C PRO A 530 22.14 -5.30 3.08
N ALA A 531 22.02 -5.25 1.76
CA ALA A 531 20.97 -4.53 1.04
C ALA A 531 19.71 -5.40 0.85
N ALA A 532 19.88 -6.72 0.94
CA ALA A 532 18.85 -7.74 0.82
C ALA A 532 19.05 -8.80 1.90
N LEU A 533 18.09 -8.94 2.82
CA LEU A 533 18.19 -9.89 3.94
C LEU A 533 16.87 -10.64 4.17
N VAL A 534 16.86 -11.94 3.86
CA VAL A 534 15.69 -12.82 3.97
C VAL A 534 16.09 -14.09 4.72
N THR A 535 15.31 -14.54 5.70
CA THR A 535 15.68 -15.72 6.51
C THR A 535 15.73 -17.02 5.69
N ASP A 536 16.67 -17.90 5.99
CA ASP A 536 16.74 -19.26 5.45
C ASP A 536 15.76 -20.24 6.12
N GLY A 537 15.16 -19.86 7.26
CA GLY A 537 14.41 -20.78 8.10
C GLY A 537 13.15 -20.20 8.74
N LEU A 538 12.07 -21.00 8.71
CA LEU A 538 10.79 -20.74 9.41
C LEU A 538 10.78 -21.22 10.88
N LYS A 539 11.90 -21.74 11.39
CA LYS A 539 11.93 -22.60 12.59
C LYS A 539 12.51 -21.96 13.87
N SER A 540 13.03 -20.73 13.80
CA SER A 540 13.91 -20.19 14.86
C SER A 540 13.60 -18.78 15.33
N PHE A 541 12.49 -18.17 14.89
CA PHE A 541 12.10 -16.84 15.34
C PHE A 541 10.57 -16.70 15.34
N THR A 542 10.04 -16.28 16.48
CA THR A 542 8.66 -15.77 16.60
C THR A 542 8.80 -14.27 16.78
N CYS A 543 8.09 -13.47 15.96
CA CYS A 543 8.02 -12.02 16.18
C CYS A 543 7.36 -11.69 17.55
N PRO A 544 7.63 -10.50 18.10
CA PRO A 544 7.04 -10.01 19.35
C PRO A 544 5.48 -10.05 19.46
#